data_AF-A0A7W1B7X2-F1
#
_entry.id   AF-A0A7W1B7X2-F1
#
_cell.length_a   1.000
_cell.length_b   1.000
_cell.length_c   1.000
_cell.angle_alpha   90.00
_cell.angle_beta   90.00
_cell.angle_gamma   90.00
#
_symmetry.space_group_name_H-M   'P 1'
#
loop_
_entity.id
_entity.type
_entity.pdbx_description
1 polymer ?
#
loop_
_entity_poly.entity_id
_entity_poly.type
_entity_poly.pdbx_seq_one_letter_code
_entity_poly.pdbx_strand_id
1 'polypeptide(L)'
;MNRLDLAPTPPRTTSAGKTTTTTPKSTMRTRTQEIMDLLGKAAELCTAEGVEQEAFMTAAWAAFLDASPGLREELADKELATQLGALRERGLIGSA
;
A
#
# COMPACT_ATOMS: atom_id res chain seq x y z
N MET A 1 -65.85 29.22 -12.29
CA MET A 1 -65.47 28.15 -13.24
C MET A 1 -63.94 28.16 -13.32
N ASN A 2 -63.15 27.13 -13.01
CA ASN A 2 -63.36 25.70 -12.82
C ASN A 2 -62.54 25.20 -11.61
N ARG A 3 -63.14 24.25 -10.90
CA ARG A 3 -62.54 23.40 -9.87
C ARG A 3 -61.53 22.45 -10.50
N LEU A 4 -60.32 22.39 -9.94
CA LEU A 4 -59.55 21.15 -9.88
C LEU A 4 -59.59 20.69 -8.43
N ASP A 5 -60.64 19.93 -8.14
CA ASP A 5 -60.67 18.94 -7.07
C ASP A 5 -59.62 17.87 -7.39
N LEU A 6 -58.62 17.66 -6.52
CA LEU A 6 -58.03 16.34 -6.34
C LEU A 6 -57.50 16.17 -4.90
N ALA A 7 -58.27 15.35 -4.18
CA ALA A 7 -58.12 14.67 -2.90
C ALA A 7 -56.74 14.59 -2.17
N PRO A 8 -56.77 14.40 -0.83
CA PRO A 8 -55.60 14.31 0.03
C PRO A 8 -54.90 12.95 -0.08
N THR A 9 -53.58 12.92 0.03
CA THR A 9 -52.77 11.67 0.04
C THR A 9 -51.78 11.66 1.23
N PRO A 10 -51.32 10.46 1.65
CA PRO A 10 -51.56 9.82 2.98
C PRO A 10 -50.59 10.20 4.13
N PRO A 11 -50.85 9.71 5.38
CA PRO A 11 -50.06 10.05 6.56
C PRO A 11 -48.57 9.75 6.43
N ARG A 12 -47.75 10.62 7.04
CA ARG A 12 -46.35 10.38 7.39
C ARG A 12 -46.25 9.00 8.06
N THR A 13 -45.74 8.02 7.32
CA THR A 13 -45.20 6.79 7.91
C THR A 13 -44.00 7.21 8.73
N THR A 14 -44.20 7.34 10.05
CA THR A 14 -43.13 7.18 11.01
C THR A 14 -42.68 5.72 10.89
N SER A 15 -41.73 5.48 9.98
CA SER A 15 -41.06 4.19 9.92
C SER A 15 -40.16 4.13 11.14
N ALA A 16 -40.63 3.40 12.16
CA ALA A 16 -39.82 2.85 13.21
C ALA A 16 -38.81 1.86 12.61
N GLY A 17 -37.83 2.40 11.88
CA GLY A 17 -36.66 1.68 11.44
C GLY A 17 -35.74 1.55 12.63
N LYS A 18 -35.88 0.44 13.35
CA LYS A 18 -34.88 -0.14 14.25
C LYS A 18 -33.49 0.16 13.65
N THR A 19 -32.76 1.11 14.24
CA THR A 19 -31.35 1.29 13.95
C THR A 19 -30.69 0.00 14.39
N THR A 20 -30.58 -0.96 13.48
CA THR A 20 -29.53 -1.96 13.57
C THR A 20 -28.26 -1.14 13.58
N THR A 21 -27.74 -0.92 14.78
CA THR A 21 -26.34 -0.62 15.04
C THR A 21 -25.55 -1.76 14.43
N THR A 22 -25.42 -1.74 13.11
CA THR A 22 -24.31 -2.39 12.43
C THR A 22 -23.14 -1.53 12.82
N THR A 23 -22.57 -1.83 13.98
CA THR A 23 -21.23 -1.41 14.36
C THR A 23 -20.38 -1.70 13.12
N PRO A 24 -19.87 -0.69 12.38
CA PRO A 24 -18.85 -0.97 11.39
C PRO A 24 -17.74 -1.62 12.21
N LYS A 25 -17.52 -2.91 11.99
CA LYS A 25 -16.36 -3.62 12.50
C LYS A 25 -15.20 -2.92 11.81
N SER A 26 -14.74 -1.84 12.44
CA SER A 26 -13.57 -1.07 12.05
C SER A 26 -12.43 -2.04 12.23
N THR A 27 -12.15 -2.79 11.16
CA THR A 27 -10.95 -3.59 11.05
C THR A 27 -9.84 -2.56 11.13
N MET A 28 -9.26 -2.41 12.32
CA MET A 28 -8.03 -1.65 12.52
C MET A 28 -7.01 -2.26 11.55
N ARG A 29 -6.92 -1.69 10.35
CA ARG A 29 -5.86 -2.05 9.43
C ARG A 29 -4.59 -1.60 10.10
N THR A 30 -3.63 -2.52 10.18
CA THR A 30 -2.29 -2.13 10.59
C THR A 30 -1.76 -1.15 9.55
N ARG A 31 -0.99 -0.15 10.00
CA ARG A 31 -0.37 0.84 9.11
C ARG A 31 0.41 0.18 7.97
N THR A 32 1.00 -0.98 8.23
CA THR A 32 1.66 -1.83 7.23
C THR A 32 0.71 -2.29 6.13
N GLN A 33 -0.51 -2.73 6.47
CA GLN A 33 -1.51 -3.16 5.49
C GLN A 33 -1.93 -2.00 4.59
N GLU A 34 -2.09 -0.80 5.15
CA GLU A 34 -2.42 0.40 4.36
C GLU A 34 -1.31 0.77 3.37
N ILE A 35 -0.04 0.64 3.78
CA ILE A 35 1.11 0.84 2.89
C ILE A 35 1.11 -0.20 1.76
N MET A 36 0.83 -1.46 2.07
CA MET A 36 0.74 -2.53 1.06
C MET A 36 -0.40 -2.27 0.06
N ASP A 37 -1.57 -1.83 0.54
CA ASP A 37 -2.70 -1.48 -0.32
C ASP A 37 -2.35 -0.28 -1.24
N LEU A 38 -1.59 0.70 -0.74
CA LEU A 38 -1.13 1.84 -1.54
C LEU A 38 -0.09 1.44 -2.59
N LEU A 39 0.84 0.56 -2.25
CA LEU A 39 1.82 0.01 -3.20
C LEU A 39 1.13 -0.80 -4.30
N GLY A 40 0.11 -1.58 -3.97
CA GLY A 40 -0.70 -2.30 -4.97
C GLY A 40 -1.36 -1.35 -5.98
N LYS A 41 -1.98 -0.26 -5.50
CA LYS A 41 -2.58 0.76 -6.38
C LYS A 41 -1.55 1.49 -7.23
N ALA A 42 -0.37 1.77 -6.69
CA ALA A 42 0.71 2.39 -7.45
C ALA A 42 1.17 1.47 -8.60
N ALA A 43 1.29 0.17 -8.36
CA ALA A 43 1.63 -0.81 -9.39
C ALA A 43 0.54 -0.91 -10.49
N GLU A 44 -0.74 -0.87 -10.12
CA GLU A 44 -1.85 -0.84 -11.08
C GLU A 44 -1.79 0.40 -11.98
N LEU A 45 -1.50 1.57 -11.42
CA LEU A 45 -1.34 2.80 -12.20
C LEU A 45 -0.13 2.74 -13.14
N CYS A 46 1.01 2.22 -12.67
CA CYS A 46 2.19 2.05 -13.49
C CYS A 46 1.95 1.13 -14.69
N THR A 47 1.23 0.01 -14.48
CA THR A 47 0.89 -0.90 -15.59
C THR A 47 -0.12 -0.27 -16.57
N ALA A 48 -1.07 0.53 -16.09
CA ALA A 48 -2.00 1.26 -16.94
C ALA A 48 -1.32 2.32 -17.83
N GLU A 49 -0.27 2.97 -17.32
CA GLU A 49 0.52 3.97 -18.05
C GLU A 49 1.66 3.34 -18.89
N GLY A 50 1.76 2.02 -18.93
CA GLY A 50 2.79 1.30 -19.70
C GLY A 50 4.20 1.40 -19.10
N VAL A 51 4.32 1.74 -17.81
CA VAL A 51 5.60 1.72 -17.10
C VAL A 51 6.03 0.28 -16.89
N GLU A 52 7.24 -0.04 -17.34
CA GLU A 52 7.84 -1.34 -17.16
C GLU A 52 8.08 -1.65 -15.68
N GLN A 53 7.82 -2.89 -15.28
CA GLN A 53 7.99 -3.35 -13.90
C GLN A 53 9.41 -3.10 -13.38
N GLU A 54 10.43 -3.39 -14.20
CA GLU A 54 11.83 -3.20 -13.83
C GLU A 54 12.17 -1.72 -13.59
N ALA A 55 11.65 -0.83 -14.45
CA ALA A 55 11.82 0.61 -14.29
C ALA A 55 11.15 1.14 -13.01
N PHE A 56 9.93 0.67 -12.70
CA PHE A 56 9.24 1.02 -11.47
C PHE A 56 10.00 0.55 -10.22
N MET A 57 10.45 -0.72 -10.22
CA MET A 57 11.20 -1.29 -9.10
C MET A 57 12.52 -0.55 -8.87
N THR A 58 13.24 -0.21 -9.94
CA THR A 58 14.48 0.55 -9.88
C THR A 58 14.26 1.93 -9.27
N ALA A 59 13.21 2.65 -9.71
CA ALA A 59 12.86 3.95 -9.19
C ALA A 59 12.43 3.90 -7.71
N ALA A 60 11.61 2.91 -7.33
CA ALA A 60 11.19 2.70 -5.94
C ALA A 60 12.38 2.41 -5.02
N TRP A 61 13.32 1.58 -5.48
CA TRP A 61 14.55 1.28 -4.75
C TRP A 61 15.44 2.51 -4.59
N ALA A 62 15.63 3.29 -5.66
CA ALA A 62 16.39 4.54 -5.60
C ALA A 62 15.79 5.52 -4.58
N ALA A 63 14.47 5.72 -4.62
CA ALA A 63 13.76 6.58 -3.67
C ALA A 63 13.88 6.09 -2.22
N PHE A 64 13.85 4.77 -1.99
CA PHE A 64 14.05 4.19 -0.67
C PHE A 64 15.47 4.44 -0.14
N LEU A 65 16.48 4.29 -0.99
CA LEU A 65 17.87 4.59 -0.63
C LEU A 65 18.08 6.09 -0.37
N ASP A 66 17.48 6.98 -1.16
CA ASP A 66 17.56 8.43 -0.96
C ASP A 66 16.89 8.87 0.36
N ALA A 67 15.83 8.19 0.78
CA ALA A 67 15.18 8.42 2.07
C ALA A 67 16.03 7.95 3.27
N SER A 68 17.04 7.11 3.05
CA SER A 68 17.87 6.51 4.10
C SER A 68 19.37 6.73 3.82
N PRO A 69 19.92 7.92 4.13
CA PRO A 69 21.25 8.32 3.67
C PRO A 69 22.43 7.46 4.20
N GLY A 70 22.24 6.59 5.20
CA GLY A 70 23.25 5.63 5.66
C GLY A 70 23.08 4.20 5.15
N LEU A 71 21.95 3.89 4.52
CA LEU A 71 21.63 2.51 4.13
C LEU A 71 22.49 2.02 2.96
N ARG A 72 22.93 2.94 2.08
CA ARG A 72 23.83 2.61 0.96
C ARG A 72 25.18 2.09 1.47
N GLU A 73 25.73 2.73 2.48
CA GLU A 73 27.01 2.34 3.10
C GLU A 73 26.86 0.99 3.80
N GLU A 74 25.78 0.80 4.57
CA GLU A 74 25.49 -0.46 5.24
C GLU A 74 25.32 -1.64 4.26
N LEU A 75 24.68 -1.39 3.11
CA LEU A 75 24.53 -2.39 2.06
C LEU A 75 25.88 -2.76 1.43
N ALA A 76 26.75 -1.76 1.20
CA ALA A 76 28.08 -1.98 0.67
C ALA A 76 28.95 -2.79 1.62
N ASP A 77 28.89 -2.51 2.93
CA ASP A 77 29.62 -3.26 3.95
C ASP A 77 29.15 -4.72 4.04
N LYS A 78 27.84 -4.96 3.96
CA LYS A 78 27.25 -6.31 3.95
C LYS A 78 27.66 -7.09 2.71
N GLU A 79 27.65 -6.45 1.55
CA GLU A 79 28.07 -7.07 0.29
C GLU A 79 29.56 -7.41 0.33
N LEU A 80 30.41 -6.48 0.81
CA LEU A 80 31.83 -6.71 0.99
C LEU A 80 32.10 -7.87 1.95
N ALA A 81 31.40 -7.93 3.08
CA ALA A 81 31.52 -9.03 4.04
C ALA A 81 31.13 -10.39 3.41
N THR A 82 30.10 -10.40 2.57
CA THR A 82 29.64 -11.60 1.85
C THR A 82 30.71 -12.07 0.85
N GLN A 83 31.27 -11.16 0.07
CA GLN A 83 32.34 -11.47 -0.88
C GLN A 83 33.60 -11.97 -0.19
N LEU A 84 34.00 -11.35 0.93
CA LEU A 84 35.12 -11.82 1.73
C LEU A 84 34.85 -13.20 2.34
N GLY A 85 33.62 -13.48 2.77
CA GLY A 85 33.18 -14.79 3.22
C GLY A 85 33.37 -15.85 2.12
N ALA A 86 32.84 -15.59 0.93
CA ALA A 86 32.96 -16.48 -0.22
C ALA A 86 34.42 -16.75 -0.63
N LEU A 87 35.30 -15.75 -0.52
CA LEU A 87 36.73 -15.91 -0.79
C LEU A 87 37.45 -16.76 0.28
N ARG A 88 37.08 -16.62 1.56
CA ARG A 88 37.60 -17.47 2.65
C ARG A 88 37.16 -18.92 2.48
N GLU A 89 35.89 -19.15 2.16
CA GLU A 89 35.37 -20.50 1.90
C GLU A 89 36.09 -21.21 0.75
N ARG A 90 36.49 -20.44 -0.28
CA ARG A 90 37.28 -20.94 -1.40
C ARG A 90 38.78 -21.09 -1.10
N GLY A 91 39.22 -20.75 0.12
CA GLY A 91 40.62 -20.82 0.53
C GLY A 91 41.52 -19.80 -0.20
N LEU A 92 40.94 -18.78 -0.84
CA LEU A 92 41.68 -17.79 -1.62
C LEU A 92 42.25 -16.67 -0.74
N ILE A 93 41.71 -16.50 0.47
CA ILE A 93 42.23 -15.56 1.47
C ILE A 93 42.26 -16.22 2.86
N GLY A 94 43.21 -15.81 3.70
CA GLY A 94 43.33 -16.32 5.06
C GLY A 94 42.16 -15.87 5.95
N SER A 95 41.68 -16.78 6.79
CA SER A 95 40.91 -16.41 7.99
C SER A 95 41.88 -15.79 9.00
N ALA A 96 41.68 -14.51 9.31
CA ALA A 96 42.36 -13.86 10.43
C ALA A 96 41.78 -14.35 11.76
#